data_AF-A0AAJ4YAU7-F1
#
_entry.id   AF-A0AAJ4YAU7-F1
#
_cell.length_a   1.000
_cell.length_b   1.000
_cell.length_c   1.000
_cell.angle_alpha   90.00
_cell.angle_beta   90.00
_cell.angle_gamma   90.00
#
_symmetry.space_group_name_H-M   'P 1'
#
loop_
_entity.id
_entity.type
_entity.pdbx_description
1 polymer ?
#
loop_
_entity_poly.entity_id
_entity_poly.type
_entity_poly.pdbx_seq_one_letter_code
_entity_poly.pdbx_strand_id
1 'polypeptide(L)' 'MSHPVPTWASVRPYERLAGTPAVRRDGHWWLVTPTGTVPASDPDFAGELDHFAADMASADRVIANLRTDGSAVRKDRR' A
#
# COMPACT_ATOMS: atom_id res chain seq x y z
N MET A 1 -7.38 16.25 22.40
CA MET A 1 -6.57 16.93 21.37
C MET A 1 -6.77 16.16 20.08
N SER A 2 -7.32 16.77 19.04
CA SER A 2 -7.49 16.11 17.74
C SER A 2 -6.12 15.99 17.07
N HIS A 3 -5.68 14.78 16.75
CA HIS A 3 -4.45 14.58 16.00
C HIS A 3 -4.64 15.18 14.59
N PRO A 4 -3.75 16.08 14.13
CA PRO A 4 -3.84 16.56 12.76
C PRO A 4 -3.69 15.37 11.84
N VAL A 5 -4.66 15.18 10.94
CA VAL A 5 -4.55 14.16 9.89
C VAL A 5 -3.29 14.48 9.10
N PRO A 6 -2.29 13.59 9.07
CA PRO A 6 -1.06 13.88 8.38
C PRO A 6 -1.36 14.03 6.88
N THR A 7 -0.74 15.03 6.25
CA THR A 7 -0.99 15.47 4.87
C THR A 7 -0.89 14.35 3.83
N TRP A 8 -0.16 13.27 4.15
CA TRP A 8 -0.10 12.04 3.36
C TRP A 8 -1.44 11.32 3.16
N ALA A 9 -2.46 11.63 3.97
CA ALA A 9 -3.80 11.02 3.85
C ALA A 9 -4.59 11.57 2.66
N SER A 10 -4.14 12.69 2.07
CA SER A 10 -4.72 13.27 0.86
C SER A 10 -4.14 12.68 -0.44
N VAL A 11 -3.11 11.83 -0.35
CA VAL A 11 -2.56 11.14 -1.52
C VAL A 11 -3.50 10.01 -1.92
N ARG A 12 -3.71 9.84 -3.23
CA ARG A 12 -4.60 8.82 -3.79
C ARG A 12 -4.19 7.42 -3.24
N PRO A 13 -5.12 6.62 -2.69
CA PRO A 13 -4.81 5.36 -2.00
C PRO A 13 -4.07 4.33 -2.86
N TYR A 14 -4.26 4.35 -4.18
CA TYR A 14 -3.67 3.38 -5.11
C TYR A 14 -2.19 3.62 -5.39
N GLU A 15 -1.68 4.83 -5.14
CA GLU A 15 -0.25 5.16 -5.29
C GLU A 15 0.55 4.84 -4.02
N ARG A 16 -0.15 4.57 -2.91
CA ARG A 16 0.42 4.57 -1.58
C ARG A 16 0.50 3.16 -1.02
N LEU A 17 1.70 2.81 -0.58
CA LEU A 17 1.97 1.47 -0.08
C LEU A 17 1.34 1.30 1.31
N ALA A 18 0.17 0.67 1.37
CA ALA A 18 -0.49 0.21 2.60
C ALA A 18 -0.63 1.27 3.72
N GLY A 19 -0.82 2.55 3.38
CA GLY A 19 -0.91 3.64 4.37
C GLY A 19 0.44 4.07 4.97
N THR A 20 1.56 3.56 4.46
CA THR A 20 2.91 4.06 4.76
C THR A 20 3.18 5.37 4.02
N PRO A 21 4.14 6.19 4.45
CA PRO A 21 4.51 7.40 3.71
C PRO A 21 5.14 7.12 2.32
N ALA A 22 5.32 5.86 1.90
CA ALA A 22 5.91 5.53 0.62
C ALA A 22 4.88 5.48 -0.52
N VAL A 23 5.23 6.07 -1.66
CA VAL A 23 4.44 6.05 -2.90
C VAL A 23 5.32 5.69 -4.09
N ARG A 24 4.75 5.00 -5.08
CA ARG A 24 5.47 4.63 -6.32
C ARG A 24 5.01 5.51 -7.48
N ARG A 25 5.95 6.21 -8.13
CA ARG A 25 5.69 7.09 -9.29
C ARG A 25 6.76 6.88 -10.36
N ASP A 26 6.32 6.68 -11.60
CA ASP A 26 7.22 6.45 -12.75
C ASP A 26 8.27 5.36 -12.49
N GLY A 27 7.87 4.29 -11.79
CA GLY A 27 8.75 3.18 -11.43
C GLY A 27 9.64 3.41 -10.20
N HIS A 28 9.70 4.64 -9.66
CA HIS A 28 10.58 5.04 -8.56
C HIS A 28 9.80 5.22 -7.25
N TRP A 29 10.50 4.99 -6.13
CA TRP A 29 9.96 5.20 -4.79
C TRP A 29 10.15 6.65 -4.32
N TRP A 30 9.10 7.18 -3.69
CA TRP A 30 9.09 8.51 -3.09
C TRP A 30 8.52 8.43 -1.68
N LEU A 31 9.07 9.22 -0.77
CA LEU A 31 8.58 9.39 0.60
C LEU A 31 7.79 10.70 0.70
N VAL A 32 6.57 10.59 1.20
CA VAL A 32 5.70 11.72 1.53
C VAL A 32 6.02 12.19 2.95
N THR A 33 6.50 13.41 3.05
CA THR A 33 6.75 14.13 4.31
C THR A 33 5.71 15.24 4.48
N PRO A 34 5.58 15.83 5.68
CA PRO A 34 4.72 17.00 5.87
C PRO A 34 5.09 18.19 4.96
N THR A 35 6.36 18.30 4.55
CA THR A 35 6.89 19.40 3.75
C THR A 35 6.92 19.12 2.24
N GLY A 36 6.63 17.89 1.80
CA GLY A 36 6.59 17.55 0.38
C GLY A 36 6.89 16.08 0.10
N THR A 37 7.28 15.78 -1.13
CA THR A 37 7.71 14.44 -1.54
C THR A 37 9.19 14.42 -1.85
N VAL A 38 9.93 13.48 -1.28
CA VAL A 38 11.38 13.32 -1.46
C VAL A 38 11.64 11.96 -2.11
N PRO A 39 12.52 11.86 -3.12
CA PRO A 39 12.86 10.57 -3.72
C PRO A 39 13.57 9.66 -2.70
N ALA A 40 13.24 8.37 -2.72
CA ALA A 40 13.96 7.35 -1.95
C ALA A 40 15.25 6.99 -2.70
N SER A 41 16.26 7.85 -2.56
CA SER A 41 17.51 7.75 -3.35
C SER A 41 18.45 6.63 -2.91
N ASP A 42 18.24 6.07 -1.71
CA ASP A 42 19.01 4.93 -1.21
C ASP A 42 18.51 3.63 -1.87
N PRO A 43 19.35 2.93 -2.66
CA PRO A 43 18.94 1.74 -3.39
C PRO A 43 18.59 0.56 -2.47
N ASP A 44 19.23 0.42 -1.31
CA ASP A 44 18.93 -0.67 -0.39
C ASP A 44 17.54 -0.45 0.22
N PHE A 45 17.26 0.80 0.64
CA PHE A 45 15.95 1.18 1.13
C PHE A 45 14.84 1.05 0.05
N ALA A 46 15.14 1.42 -1.20
CA ALA A 46 14.21 1.22 -2.31
C ALA A 46 13.91 -0.28 -2.56
N GLY A 47 14.92 -1.14 -2.41
CA GLY A 47 14.75 -2.60 -2.48
C GLY A 47 13.82 -3.15 -1.40
N GLU A 48 13.96 -2.67 -0.16
CA GLU A 48 13.05 -3.05 0.94
C GLU A 48 11.60 -2.63 0.67
N LEU A 49 11.38 -1.46 0.06
CA LEU A 49 10.04 -1.02 -0.35
C LEU A 49 9.46 -1.91 -1.46
N ASP A 50 10.29 -2.40 -2.39
CA ASP A 50 9.87 -3.35 -3.41
C ASP A 50 9.47 -4.71 -2.80
N HIS A 51 10.25 -5.24 -1.87
CA HIS A 51 9.90 -6.47 -1.15
C HIS A 51 8.60 -6.31 -0.37
N PHE A 52 8.46 -5.20 0.37
CA PHE A 52 7.24 -4.93 1.11
C PHE A 52 6.01 -4.81 0.19
N ALA A 53 6.16 -4.17 -0.97
CA ALA A 53 5.08 -4.10 -1.97
C ALA A 53 4.71 -5.48 -2.52
N ALA A 54 5.69 -6.36 -2.74
CA ALA A 54 5.44 -7.73 -3.19
C ALA A 54 4.70 -8.56 -2.13
N ASP A 55 5.10 -8.46 -0.87
CA ASP A 55 4.43 -9.14 0.26
C ASP A 55 2.99 -8.66 0.43
N MET A 56 2.76 -7.35 0.36
CA MET A 56 1.41 -6.78 0.41
C MET A 56 0.53 -7.27 -0.75
N ALA A 57 1.07 -7.29 -1.98
CA ALA A 57 0.34 -7.82 -3.13
C ALA A 57 0.04 -9.32 -2.99
N SER A 58 0.94 -10.09 -2.37
CA SER A 58 0.71 -11.50 -2.06
C SER A 58 -0.43 -11.67 -1.04
N ALA A 59 -0.41 -10.90 0.04
CA ALA A 59 -1.46 -10.90 1.05
C ALA A 59 -2.83 -10.51 0.46
N ASP A 60 -2.89 -9.46 -0.37
CA ASP A 60 -4.11 -9.02 -1.04
C ASP A 60 -4.69 -10.11 -1.96
N ARG A 61 -3.84 -10.86 -2.67
CA ARG A 61 -4.27 -12.01 -3.48
C ARG A 61 -4.86 -13.12 -2.63
N VAL A 62 -4.21 -13.45 -1.50
CA VAL A 62 -4.74 -14.46 -0.56
C VAL A 62 -6.10 -14.02 -0.02
N ILE A 63 -6.25 -12.75 0.38
CA ILE A 63 -7.53 -12.19 0.86
C ILE A 63 -8.59 -12.24 -0.24
N ALA A 64 -8.24 -11.91 -1.49
CA ALA A 64 -9.15 -11.95 -2.62
C ALA A 64 -9.65 -13.39 -2.91
N ASN A 65 -8.76 -14.38 -2.84
CA ASN A 65 -9.10 -15.79 -3.00
C ASN A 65 -10.05 -16.24 -1.88
N LEU A 66 -9.73 -15.94 -0.62
CA LEU A 66 -10.59 -16.28 0.52
C LEU A 66 -12.00 -15.67 0.41
N ARG A 67 -12.11 -14.43 -0.10
CA ARG A 67 -13.41 -13.79 -0.34
C ARG A 67 -14.21 -14.48 -1.44
N THR A 68 -13.52 -14.97 -2.47
CA THR A 68 -14.13 -15.68 -3.60
C THR A 68 -14.60 -17.08 -3.18
N ASP A 69 -13.77 -17.81 -2.42
CA ASP A 69 -14.08 -19.15 -1.93
C ASP A 69 -15.18 -19.13 -0.85
N GLY A 70 -15.11 -18.16 0.08
CA GLY A 70 -16.15 -17.93 1.08
C GLY A 70 -17.46 -17.36 0.52
N SER A 71 -17.44 -16.80 -0.70
CA SER A 71 -18.63 -16.40 -1.45
C SER A 71 -19.32 -17.64 -2.06
N ALA A 72 -18.56 -18.60 -2.58
CA ALA A 72 -19.10 -19.85 -3.12
C ALA A 72 -19.79 -20.71 -2.04
N VAL A 73 -19.17 -20.87 -0.87
CA VAL A 73 -19.74 -21.63 0.28
C VAL A 73 -21.09 -21.06 0.76
N ARG A 74 -21.30 -19.75 0.64
CA ARG A 74 -22.56 -19.11 1.05
C ARG A 74 -23.67 -19.21 -0.01
N LYS A 75 -23.31 -19.44 -1.27
CA LYS A 75 -24.28 -19.57 -2.37
C LYS A 75 -24.86 -20.99 -2.48
N ASP A 76 -24.12 -22.00 -2.02
CA ASP A 76 -24.55 -23.41 -2.01
C ASP A 76 -25.52 -23.76 -0.86
N ARG A 77 -25.76 -22.81 0.05
CA ARG A 77 -26.64 -22.99 1.22
C ARG A 77 -27.99 -22.28 1.09
N ARG A 78 -28.47 -21.99 -0.13
CA ARG A 78 -29.75 -21.31 -0.38
C ARG A 78 -30.63 -22.03 -1.38
#